data_AF-A0A1J5LEK2-F1
#
_entry.id   AF-A0A1J5LEK2-F1
#
_cell.length_a   1.000
_cell.length_b   1.000
_cell.length_c   1.000
_cell.angle_alpha   90.00
_cell.angle_beta   90.00
_cell.angle_gamma   90.00
#
_symmetry.space_group_name_H-M   'P 1'
#
loop_
_entity.id
_entity.type
_entity.pdbx_description
1 polymer ?
#
loop_
_entity_poly.entity_id
_entity_poly.type
_entity_poly.pdbx_seq_one_letter_code
_entity_poly.pdbx_strand_id
1 'polypeptide(L)'
;MKIGNIIGVVCVLLAAVAVYYLFTQKSPQELALDTLQDAHWAAEDADVDIRLEACRLDISIRQVQPNGTGLRRSRLVTELSDFRQDTVNILPTNDGRAILSLIPKPISNQQLASAQRLLSNIPPSMRDQKGHTLTMFHNDGRVTQNSPLPSGQEGHWPKTDLRRLLEQPNGKLTFQLRALLPDTEPGQAAAAIQPHKDAPALFDFVQAVEADSTLVGYSFNLIFNTETAARDTLILGGLEFPTQVRFTVASEDRARETAKALLGYSHANCR
;
A
#
# COMPACT_ATOMS: atom_id res chain seq x y z
N MET A 1 -4.26 40.60 55.52
CA MET A 1 -4.17 39.43 54.61
C MET A 1 -3.98 39.93 53.19
N LYS A 2 -2.87 39.53 52.53
CA LYS A 2 -2.46 40.00 51.20
C LYS A 2 -3.19 39.21 50.11
N ILE A 3 -4.15 39.85 49.43
CA ILE A 3 -4.94 39.27 48.32
C ILE A 3 -4.12 39.18 47.01
N GLY A 4 -2.96 39.84 46.93
CA GLY A 4 -2.13 39.90 45.71
C GLY A 4 -1.36 38.63 45.32
N ASN A 5 -1.19 37.64 46.21
CA ASN A 5 -0.36 36.46 45.93
C ASN A 5 -1.12 35.26 45.34
N ILE A 6 -2.44 35.22 45.44
CA ILE A 6 -3.24 34.06 45.00
C ILE A 6 -3.44 34.09 43.48
N ILE A 7 -3.60 35.29 42.89
CA ILE A 7 -3.81 35.46 41.44
C ILE A 7 -2.54 35.09 40.65
N GLY A 8 -1.36 35.48 41.15
CA GLY A 8 -0.07 35.16 40.50
C GLY A 8 0.23 33.65 40.47
N VAL A 9 -0.10 32.92 41.52
CA VAL A 9 0.14 31.46 41.62
C VAL A 9 -0.81 30.67 40.70
N VAL A 10 -2.06 31.10 40.55
CA VAL A 10 -3.03 30.46 39.65
C VAL A 10 -2.67 30.66 38.18
N CYS A 11 -2.20 31.84 37.78
CA CYS A 11 -1.74 32.10 36.41
C CYS A 11 -0.48 31.29 36.06
N VAL A 12 0.47 31.12 36.99
CA VAL A 12 1.68 30.31 36.76
C VAL A 12 1.35 28.83 36.67
N LEU A 13 0.40 28.32 37.47
CA LEU A 13 -0.07 26.92 37.37
C LEU A 13 -0.82 26.64 36.07
N LEU A 14 -1.68 27.55 35.61
CA LEU A 14 -2.36 27.40 34.31
C LEU A 14 -1.39 27.48 33.13
N ALA A 15 -0.40 28.38 33.19
CA ALA A 15 0.64 28.45 32.18
C ALA A 15 1.52 27.19 32.20
N ALA A 16 1.90 26.67 33.37
CA ALA A 16 2.70 25.45 33.49
C ALA A 16 1.93 24.20 33.01
N VAL A 17 0.63 24.10 33.31
CA VAL A 17 -0.22 22.99 32.81
C VAL A 17 -0.43 23.11 31.30
N ALA A 18 -0.70 24.31 30.77
CA ALA A 18 -0.83 24.52 29.33
C ALA A 18 0.48 24.25 28.57
N VAL A 19 1.61 24.67 29.13
CA VAL A 19 2.95 24.38 28.60
C VAL A 19 3.27 22.89 28.68
N TYR A 20 2.97 22.22 29.80
CA TYR A 20 3.09 20.76 29.93
C TYR A 20 2.20 20.01 28.93
N TYR A 21 0.97 20.49 28.70
CA TYR A 21 0.06 19.93 27.71
C TYR A 21 0.57 20.15 26.28
N LEU A 22 1.13 21.33 25.98
CA LEU A 22 1.74 21.63 24.69
C LEU A 22 3.01 20.80 24.44
N PHE A 23 3.78 20.48 25.48
CA PHE A 23 4.97 19.62 25.38
C PHE A 23 4.66 18.11 25.40
N THR A 24 3.42 17.70 25.71
CA THR A 24 3.01 16.29 25.72
C THR A 24 2.01 15.92 24.61
N GLN A 25 1.52 16.89 23.83
CA GLN A 25 0.72 16.62 22.66
C GLN A 25 1.58 16.11 21.51
N LYS A 26 1.40 14.84 21.14
CA LYS A 26 1.97 14.27 19.91
C LYS A 26 1.58 15.15 18.71
N SER A 27 2.53 15.41 17.82
CA SER A 27 2.24 16.06 16.54
C SER A 27 1.26 15.19 15.71
N PRO A 28 0.53 15.76 14.74
CA PRO A 28 -0.33 14.98 13.85
C PRO A 28 0.41 13.83 13.15
N GLN A 29 1.70 14.03 12.85
CA GLN A 29 2.57 13.02 12.25
C GLN A 29 2.86 11.88 13.24
N GLU A 30 3.28 12.22 14.46
CA GLU A 30 3.56 11.23 15.51
C GLU A 30 2.32 10.40 15.84
N LEU A 31 1.16 11.03 15.95
CA LEU A 31 -0.10 10.33 16.21
C LEU A 31 -0.47 9.38 15.06
N ALA A 32 -0.32 9.82 13.80
CA ALA A 32 -0.58 8.98 12.65
C ALA A 32 0.38 7.78 12.58
N LEU A 33 1.67 8.00 12.80
CA LEU A 33 2.68 6.93 12.82
C LEU A 33 2.39 5.90 13.92
N ASP A 34 2.10 6.36 15.14
CA ASP A 34 1.76 5.50 16.29
C ASP A 34 0.58 4.57 15.97
N THR A 35 -0.52 5.12 15.44
CA THR A 35 -1.69 4.31 15.08
C THR A 35 -1.46 3.38 13.89
N LEU A 36 -0.59 3.76 12.94
CA LEU A 36 -0.21 2.89 11.83
C LEU A 36 0.67 1.72 12.29
N GLN A 37 1.57 1.96 13.26
CA GLN A 37 2.42 0.91 13.84
C GLN A 37 1.58 -0.10 14.65
N ASP A 38 0.56 0.36 15.36
CA ASP A 38 -0.37 -0.49 16.11
C ASP A 38 -1.34 -1.29 15.22
N ALA A 39 -1.43 -0.95 13.94
CA ALA A 39 -2.34 -1.61 13.03
C ALA A 39 -1.80 -3.00 12.62
N HIS A 40 -2.64 -4.03 12.73
CA HIS A 40 -2.27 -5.44 12.58
C HIS A 40 -2.27 -5.88 11.10
N TRP A 41 -1.56 -5.15 10.24
CA TRP A 41 -1.45 -5.44 8.80
C TRP A 41 -0.17 -6.17 8.42
N ALA A 42 0.82 -6.22 9.33
CA ALA A 42 2.01 -7.05 9.21
C ALA A 42 2.00 -8.16 10.28
N ALA A 43 2.77 -9.22 10.05
CA ALA A 43 3.01 -10.24 11.08
C ALA A 43 3.92 -9.68 12.17
N GLU A 44 3.85 -10.22 13.39
CA GLU A 44 4.63 -9.75 14.55
C GLU A 44 6.16 -9.80 14.31
N ASP A 45 6.62 -10.71 13.44
CA ASP A 45 8.03 -10.93 13.11
C ASP A 45 8.49 -10.19 11.84
N ALA A 46 7.61 -9.39 11.23
CA ALA A 46 7.94 -8.61 10.05
C ALA A 46 8.75 -7.36 10.41
N ASP A 47 9.78 -7.09 9.62
CA ASP A 47 10.47 -5.81 9.60
C ASP A 47 9.62 -4.80 8.82
N VAL A 48 9.19 -3.74 9.52
CA VAL A 48 8.21 -2.77 9.03
C VAL A 48 8.78 -1.37 9.14
N ASP A 49 8.88 -0.67 8.01
CA ASP A 49 9.27 0.74 7.92
C ASP A 49 8.08 1.57 7.42
N ILE A 50 7.70 2.60 8.17
CA ILE A 50 6.58 3.49 7.86
C ILE A 50 7.11 4.91 7.86
N ARG A 51 6.94 5.60 6.74
CA ARG A 51 7.30 7.01 6.59
C ARG A 51 6.09 7.82 6.18
N LEU A 52 5.89 8.88 6.93
CA LEU A 52 4.93 9.95 6.64
C LEU A 52 5.73 11.22 6.49
N GLU A 53 5.89 11.70 5.25
CA GLU A 53 6.64 12.93 4.94
C GLU A 53 5.83 13.80 3.99
N ALA A 54 5.56 15.05 4.39
CA ALA A 54 4.64 15.94 3.69
C ALA A 54 3.28 15.24 3.44
N CYS A 55 2.93 14.92 2.20
CA CYS A 55 1.71 14.19 1.90
C CYS A 55 1.92 12.71 1.54
N ARG A 56 3.18 12.27 1.49
CA ARG A 56 3.55 10.93 1.06
C ARG A 56 3.47 9.94 2.22
N LEU A 57 2.79 8.83 1.98
CA LEU A 57 2.81 7.63 2.81
C LEU A 57 3.64 6.56 2.09
N ASP A 58 4.71 6.09 2.75
CA ASP A 58 5.56 5.00 2.30
C ASP A 58 5.59 3.92 3.38
N ILE A 59 5.13 2.72 3.05
CA ILE A 59 5.10 1.57 3.95
C ILE A 59 5.88 0.46 3.28
N SER A 60 6.93 -0.03 3.91
CA SER A 60 7.72 -1.18 3.48
C SER A 60 7.63 -2.29 4.51
N ILE A 61 7.43 -3.53 4.03
CA ILE A 61 7.36 -4.75 4.84
C ILE A 61 8.35 -5.74 4.28
N ARG A 62 9.18 -6.30 5.16
CA ARG A 62 10.03 -7.44 4.88
C ARG A 62 9.75 -8.52 5.92
N GLN A 63 9.33 -9.69 5.48
CA GLN A 63 9.02 -10.81 6.36
C GLN A 63 9.69 -12.08 5.86
N VAL A 64 10.53 -12.70 6.68
CA VAL A 64 11.01 -14.07 6.42
C VAL A 64 9.88 -15.03 6.79
N GLN A 65 9.57 -15.99 5.92
CA GLN A 65 8.49 -16.93 6.18
C GLN A 65 8.81 -17.82 7.40
N PRO A 66 7.81 -18.26 8.19
CA PRO A 66 8.04 -19.00 9.44
C PRO A 66 8.85 -20.30 9.28
N ASN A 67 8.90 -20.85 8.07
CA ASN A 67 9.68 -22.05 7.74
C ASN A 67 11.16 -21.76 7.42
N GLY A 68 11.60 -20.49 7.44
CA GLY A 68 12.98 -20.08 7.13
C GLY A 68 13.38 -20.29 5.67
N THR A 69 12.44 -20.48 4.76
CA THR A 69 12.75 -20.81 3.35
C THR A 69 12.16 -19.83 2.35
N GLY A 70 11.64 -18.69 2.80
CA GLY A 70 11.08 -17.70 1.90
C GLY A 70 11.12 -16.30 2.45
N LEU A 71 10.99 -15.34 1.55
CA LEU A 71 10.90 -13.93 1.88
C LEU A 71 9.65 -13.36 1.24
N ARG A 72 8.89 -12.58 2.00
CA ARG A 72 7.88 -11.68 1.49
C ARG A 72 8.40 -10.25 1.59
N ARG A 73 8.38 -9.53 0.47
CA ARG A 73 8.58 -8.08 0.42
C ARG A 73 7.30 -7.42 -0.06
N SER A 74 6.81 -6.44 0.67
CA SER A 74 5.69 -5.61 0.23
C SER A 74 6.06 -4.15 0.39
N ARG A 75 5.56 -3.29 -0.50
CA ARG A 75 5.68 -1.85 -0.33
C ARG A 75 4.43 -1.16 -0.86
N LEU A 76 4.01 -0.10 -0.20
CA LEU A 76 2.96 0.81 -0.64
C LEU A 76 3.53 2.22 -0.60
N VAL A 77 3.45 2.92 -1.72
CA VAL A 77 3.84 4.32 -1.82
C VAL A 77 2.67 5.08 -2.41
N THR A 78 2.16 6.09 -1.70
CA THR A 78 1.02 6.87 -2.17
C THR A 78 1.03 8.29 -1.64
N GLU A 79 0.24 9.16 -2.25
CA GLU A 79 -0.02 10.52 -1.76
C GLU A 79 -1.37 10.54 -1.05
N LEU A 80 -1.40 10.97 0.21
CA LEU A 80 -2.65 11.04 0.98
C LEU A 80 -3.63 12.08 0.42
N SER A 81 -3.17 13.01 -0.42
CA SER A 81 -3.98 14.00 -1.13
C SER A 81 -4.87 13.36 -2.20
N ASP A 82 -4.49 12.19 -2.70
CA ASP A 82 -5.27 11.41 -3.67
C ASP A 82 -6.50 10.73 -3.05
N PHE A 83 -6.65 10.79 -1.72
CA PHE A 83 -7.78 10.23 -0.99
C PHE A 83 -8.64 11.34 -0.38
N ARG A 84 -9.89 10.99 -0.09
CA ARG A 84 -10.81 11.84 0.66
C ARG A 84 -10.25 12.08 2.06
N GLN A 85 -10.29 13.34 2.48
CA GLN A 85 -9.76 13.78 3.78
C GLN A 85 -10.88 13.91 4.82
N ASP A 86 -12.13 13.75 4.41
CA ASP A 86 -13.32 13.94 5.24
C ASP A 86 -13.99 12.62 5.64
N THR A 87 -13.64 11.51 4.99
CA THR A 87 -14.31 10.23 5.22
C THR A 87 -13.42 9.04 4.82
N VAL A 88 -13.71 7.90 5.45
CA VAL A 88 -13.07 6.60 5.25
C VAL A 88 -14.14 5.52 5.30
N ASN A 89 -13.83 4.33 4.80
CA ASN A 89 -14.67 3.15 5.00
C ASN A 89 -14.09 2.30 6.14
N ILE A 90 -14.92 1.89 7.09
CA ILE A 90 -14.58 0.93 8.13
C ILE A 90 -15.51 -0.26 7.98
N LEU A 91 -14.94 -1.44 7.76
CA LEU A 91 -15.68 -2.69 7.62
C LEU A 91 -15.28 -3.66 8.73
N PRO A 92 -16.17 -4.07 9.64
CA PRO A 92 -15.86 -5.10 10.62
C PRO A 92 -15.63 -6.45 9.94
N THR A 93 -14.77 -7.28 10.53
CA THR A 93 -14.54 -8.67 10.11
C THR A 93 -15.05 -9.65 11.17
N ASN A 94 -15.29 -10.89 10.75
CA ASN A 94 -15.92 -11.91 11.60
C ASN A 94 -15.10 -12.31 12.84
N ASP A 95 -13.81 -11.98 12.87
CA ASP A 95 -12.86 -12.27 13.94
C ASP A 95 -12.66 -11.09 14.92
N GLY A 96 -13.55 -10.10 14.89
CA GLY A 96 -13.50 -8.93 15.78
C GLY A 96 -12.55 -7.83 15.33
N ARG A 97 -11.77 -8.05 14.27
CA ARG A 97 -10.95 -7.02 13.62
C ARG A 97 -11.81 -6.09 12.76
N ALA A 98 -11.18 -5.06 12.21
CA ALA A 98 -11.80 -4.19 11.23
C ALA A 98 -10.83 -3.85 10.11
N ILE A 99 -11.37 -3.52 8.94
CA ILE A 99 -10.62 -3.04 7.79
C ILE A 99 -10.94 -1.55 7.60
N LEU A 100 -9.94 -0.71 7.82
CA LEU A 100 -9.96 0.72 7.46
C LEU A 100 -9.52 0.86 6.00
N SER A 101 -10.33 1.50 5.16
CA SER A 101 -9.99 1.79 3.76
C SER A 101 -10.10 3.28 3.47
N LEU A 102 -9.05 3.87 2.89
CA LEU A 102 -9.12 5.25 2.40
C LEU A 102 -9.92 5.29 1.09
N ILE A 103 -10.77 6.31 0.94
CA ILE A 103 -11.63 6.45 -0.24
C ILE A 103 -10.88 7.29 -1.28
N PRO A 104 -10.56 6.75 -2.47
CA PRO A 104 -9.85 7.52 -3.49
C PRO A 104 -10.72 8.67 -4.02
N LYS A 105 -10.07 9.80 -4.36
CA LYS A 105 -10.68 10.86 -5.16
C LYS A 105 -10.71 10.46 -6.65
N PRO A 106 -11.46 11.19 -7.50
CA PRO A 106 -11.37 11.03 -8.95
C PRO A 106 -9.93 11.17 -9.46
N ILE A 107 -9.60 10.45 -10.53
CA ILE A 107 -8.24 10.37 -11.07
C ILE A 107 -7.72 11.76 -11.46
N SER A 108 -6.64 12.17 -10.79
CA SER A 108 -5.99 13.48 -10.99
C SER A 108 -5.01 13.46 -12.17
N ASN A 109 -4.65 14.64 -12.70
CA ASN A 109 -3.63 14.73 -13.76
C ASN A 109 -2.23 14.30 -13.26
N GLN A 110 -1.96 14.42 -11.96
CA GLN A 110 -0.74 13.94 -11.34
C GLN A 110 -0.73 12.42 -11.30
N GLN A 111 -1.82 11.77 -10.91
CA GLN A 111 -1.96 10.32 -10.97
C GLN A 111 -1.80 9.78 -12.40
N LEU A 112 -2.32 10.47 -13.41
CA LEU A 112 -2.08 10.10 -14.81
C LEU A 112 -0.61 10.22 -15.21
N ALA A 113 0.11 11.23 -14.70
CA ALA A 113 1.54 11.35 -14.95
C ALA A 113 2.33 10.23 -14.25
N SER A 114 1.97 9.88 -13.01
CA SER A 114 2.54 8.72 -12.31
C SER A 114 2.27 7.41 -13.04
N ALA A 115 1.05 7.22 -13.58
CA ALA A 115 0.71 6.05 -14.39
C ALA A 115 1.58 5.97 -15.64
N GLN A 116 1.77 7.08 -16.37
CA GLN A 116 2.66 7.11 -17.54
C GLN A 116 4.10 6.78 -17.17
N ARG A 117 4.60 7.33 -16.06
CA ARG A 117 5.94 7.06 -15.56
C ARG A 117 6.11 5.60 -15.16
N LEU A 118 5.14 5.02 -14.45
CA LEU A 118 5.09 3.59 -14.15
C LEU A 118 5.21 2.74 -15.42
N LEU A 119 4.42 3.06 -16.45
CA LEU A 119 4.44 2.33 -17.72
C LEU A 119 5.76 2.51 -18.48
N SER A 120 6.45 3.64 -18.34
CA SER A 120 7.77 3.86 -18.94
C SER A 120 8.87 2.98 -18.34
N ASN A 121 8.70 2.53 -17.09
CA ASN A 121 9.61 1.61 -16.40
C ASN A 121 9.43 0.14 -16.82
N ILE A 122 8.41 -0.20 -17.62
CA ILE A 122 8.20 -1.58 -18.08
C ILE A 122 9.39 -2.03 -18.95
N PRO A 123 10.10 -3.11 -18.57
CA PRO A 123 11.24 -3.60 -19.33
C PRO A 123 10.78 -4.18 -20.68
N PRO A 124 11.63 -4.13 -21.73
CA PRO A 124 11.29 -4.66 -23.06
C PRO A 124 10.77 -6.10 -23.03
N SER A 125 11.34 -6.95 -22.17
CA SER A 125 10.95 -8.35 -22.00
C SER A 125 9.50 -8.57 -21.54
N MET A 126 8.85 -7.54 -20.97
CA MET A 126 7.42 -7.56 -20.61
C MET A 126 6.53 -6.92 -21.67
N ARG A 127 7.06 -6.04 -22.54
CA ARG A 127 6.27 -5.31 -23.54
C ARG A 127 5.73 -6.22 -24.64
N ASP A 128 6.51 -7.22 -25.02
CA ASP A 128 6.18 -8.14 -26.10
C ASP A 128 5.33 -9.34 -25.65
N GLN A 129 5.00 -9.40 -24.36
CA GLN A 129 4.17 -10.49 -23.83
C GLN A 129 2.71 -10.26 -24.19
N LYS A 130 2.12 -11.21 -24.93
CA LYS A 130 0.67 -11.26 -25.11
C LYS A 130 0.03 -11.59 -23.77
N GLY A 131 -0.45 -10.58 -23.06
CA GLY A 131 -1.17 -10.81 -21.81
C GLY A 131 -2.43 -11.66 -22.06
N HIS A 132 -2.75 -12.52 -21.11
CA HIS A 132 -3.92 -13.37 -21.17
C HIS A 132 -5.11 -12.66 -20.52
N THR A 133 -6.28 -12.79 -21.15
CA THR A 133 -7.53 -12.39 -20.52
C THR A 133 -7.88 -13.39 -19.41
N LEU A 134 -7.94 -12.95 -18.16
CA LEU A 134 -8.43 -13.77 -17.04
C LEU A 134 -9.88 -13.44 -16.74
N THR A 135 -10.78 -14.41 -16.91
CA THR A 135 -12.19 -14.30 -16.52
C THR A 135 -12.42 -15.03 -15.21
N MET A 136 -12.77 -14.31 -14.15
CA MET A 136 -13.12 -14.84 -12.83
C MET A 136 -14.64 -14.88 -12.69
N PHE A 137 -15.20 -16.04 -12.36
CA PHE A 137 -16.60 -16.22 -12.01
C PHE A 137 -16.72 -16.26 -10.49
N HIS A 138 -17.42 -15.29 -9.92
CA HIS A 138 -17.70 -15.23 -8.49
C HIS A 138 -18.91 -16.12 -8.17
N ASN A 139 -18.98 -16.63 -6.94
CA ASN A 139 -20.10 -17.45 -6.47
C ASN A 139 -21.44 -16.70 -6.44
N ASP A 140 -21.41 -15.37 -6.50
CA ASP A 140 -22.59 -14.48 -6.62
C ASP A 140 -23.03 -14.26 -8.08
N GLY A 141 -22.41 -14.95 -9.05
CA GLY A 141 -22.71 -14.84 -10.47
C GLY A 141 -22.01 -13.67 -11.18
N ARG A 142 -21.23 -12.83 -10.47
CA ARG A 142 -20.46 -11.77 -11.12
C ARG A 142 -19.29 -12.34 -11.91
N VAL A 143 -19.00 -11.70 -13.04
CA VAL A 143 -17.84 -12.02 -13.87
C VAL A 143 -16.87 -10.85 -13.83
N THR A 144 -15.60 -11.10 -13.52
CA THR A 144 -14.53 -10.10 -13.60
C THR A 144 -13.54 -10.53 -14.67
N GLN A 145 -13.30 -9.66 -15.66
CA GLN A 145 -12.39 -9.95 -16.76
C GLN A 145 -11.18 -9.01 -16.67
N ASN A 146 -10.00 -9.56 -16.39
CA ASN A 146 -8.73 -8.83 -16.49
C ASN A 146 -8.25 -8.96 -17.92
N SER A 147 -8.26 -7.86 -18.67
CA SER A 147 -7.74 -7.84 -20.03
C SER A 147 -6.24 -7.50 -20.02
N PRO A 148 -5.46 -8.00 -20.99
CA PRO A 148 -4.12 -7.46 -21.20
C PRO A 148 -4.18 -5.96 -21.39
N LEU A 149 -3.10 -5.26 -21.04
CA LEU A 149 -2.93 -3.88 -21.45
C LEU A 149 -3.01 -3.82 -22.99
N PRO A 150 -3.92 -3.01 -23.59
CA PRO A 150 -3.90 -2.74 -25.01
C PRO A 150 -2.50 -2.49 -25.56
N SER A 151 -2.27 -2.89 -26.80
CA SER A 151 -1.05 -2.62 -27.56
C SER A 151 -0.95 -1.13 -27.92
N GLY A 152 -0.90 -0.24 -26.92
CA GLY A 152 -0.49 1.15 -27.09
C GLY A 152 1.00 1.19 -27.41
N GLN A 153 1.43 2.14 -28.24
CA GLN A 153 2.84 2.29 -28.59
C GLN A 153 3.72 2.22 -27.33
N GLU A 154 4.66 1.28 -27.38
CA GLU A 154 5.57 0.86 -26.33
C GLU A 154 5.94 1.99 -25.36
N GLY A 155 5.39 1.92 -24.14
CA GLY A 155 5.74 2.82 -23.03
C GLY A 155 5.06 4.19 -23.00
N HIS A 156 4.20 4.54 -23.97
CA HIS A 156 3.61 5.88 -24.06
C HIS A 156 2.08 5.83 -24.24
N TRP A 157 1.39 5.52 -23.15
CA TRP A 157 -0.07 5.58 -23.14
C TRP A 157 -0.56 7.02 -23.02
N PRO A 158 -1.49 7.47 -23.89
CA PRO A 158 -2.11 8.78 -23.75
C PRO A 158 -2.82 8.93 -22.40
N LYS A 159 -2.71 10.10 -21.78
CA LYS A 159 -3.43 10.40 -20.52
C LYS A 159 -4.94 10.20 -20.63
N THR A 160 -5.51 10.40 -21.82
CA THR A 160 -6.93 10.17 -22.11
C THR A 160 -7.33 8.70 -21.99
N ASP A 161 -6.48 7.79 -22.49
CA ASP A 161 -6.75 6.34 -22.43
C ASP A 161 -6.49 5.80 -21.02
N LEU A 162 -5.45 6.29 -20.35
CA LEU A 162 -5.20 5.97 -18.94
C LEU A 162 -6.34 6.44 -18.05
N ARG A 163 -6.85 7.66 -18.27
CA ARG A 163 -8.02 8.17 -17.56
C ARG A 163 -9.23 7.26 -17.77
N ARG A 164 -9.54 6.93 -19.03
CA ARG A 164 -10.67 6.04 -19.37
C ARG A 164 -10.54 4.69 -18.67
N LEU A 165 -9.34 4.12 -18.60
CA LEU A 165 -9.09 2.84 -17.93
C LEU A 165 -9.21 2.95 -16.41
N LEU A 166 -8.55 3.93 -15.81
CA LEU A 166 -8.47 4.07 -14.35
C LEU A 166 -9.77 4.57 -13.71
N GLU A 167 -10.63 5.26 -14.46
CA GLU A 167 -11.94 5.71 -13.97
C GLU A 167 -13.04 4.62 -14.07
N GLN A 168 -12.76 3.45 -14.66
CA GLN A 168 -13.69 2.32 -14.65
C GLN A 168 -13.89 1.76 -13.23
N PRO A 169 -15.03 1.09 -12.95
CA PRO A 169 -15.18 0.33 -11.71
C PRO A 169 -14.05 -0.69 -11.54
N ASN A 170 -13.25 -0.56 -10.48
CA ASN A 170 -12.03 -1.34 -10.24
C ASN A 170 -10.92 -1.13 -11.29
N GLY A 171 -10.91 0.00 -12.01
CA GLY A 171 -9.89 0.34 -13.00
C GLY A 171 -8.50 0.46 -12.37
N LYS A 172 -7.59 -0.43 -12.77
CA LYS A 172 -6.19 -0.42 -12.32
C LYS A 172 -5.26 -1.08 -13.32
N LEU A 173 -4.02 -0.65 -13.32
CA LEU A 173 -2.89 -1.32 -13.94
C LEU A 173 -2.41 -2.40 -12.97
N THR A 174 -2.33 -3.65 -13.43
CA THR A 174 -1.80 -4.76 -12.63
C THR A 174 -0.79 -5.56 -13.42
N PHE A 175 0.33 -5.87 -12.78
CA PHE A 175 1.39 -6.71 -13.31
C PHE A 175 1.53 -7.88 -12.34
N GLN A 176 1.29 -9.10 -12.79
CA GLN A 176 1.19 -10.26 -11.91
C GLN A 176 2.04 -11.41 -12.43
N LEU A 177 2.82 -11.97 -11.51
CA LEU A 177 3.49 -13.26 -11.67
C LEU A 177 2.75 -14.27 -10.80
N ARG A 178 2.19 -15.30 -11.43
CA ARG A 178 1.52 -16.41 -10.75
C ARG A 178 2.43 -17.64 -10.79
N ALA A 179 2.47 -18.37 -9.68
CA ALA A 179 3.13 -19.67 -9.65
C ALA A 179 2.20 -20.74 -10.23
N LEU A 180 2.75 -21.63 -11.05
CA LEU A 180 2.10 -22.90 -11.39
C LEU A 180 2.48 -23.91 -10.30
N LEU A 181 1.48 -24.43 -9.58
CA LEU A 181 1.73 -25.51 -8.63
C LEU A 181 1.92 -26.80 -9.43
N PRO A 182 3.07 -27.48 -9.32
CA PRO A 182 3.26 -28.77 -9.96
C PRO A 182 2.26 -29.79 -9.41
N ASP A 183 1.66 -30.59 -10.29
CA ASP A 183 0.79 -31.70 -9.89
C ASP A 183 1.59 -32.68 -9.04
N THR A 184 1.11 -32.95 -7.83
CA THR A 184 1.70 -33.93 -6.91
C THR A 184 0.80 -35.13 -6.81
N GLU A 185 1.33 -36.32 -7.13
CA GLU A 185 0.60 -37.57 -6.95
C GLU A 185 0.21 -37.77 -5.47
N PRO A 186 -0.96 -38.37 -5.18
CA PRO A 186 -1.34 -38.69 -3.81
C PRO A 186 -0.26 -39.50 -3.09
N GLY A 187 0.25 -38.98 -1.97
CA GLY A 187 1.30 -39.62 -1.17
C GLY A 187 2.73 -39.14 -1.46
N GLN A 188 2.95 -38.28 -2.47
CA GLN A 188 4.23 -37.62 -2.66
C GLN A 188 4.30 -36.28 -1.91
N ALA A 189 5.52 -35.89 -1.52
CA ALA A 189 5.75 -34.55 -0.98
C ALA A 189 5.42 -33.50 -2.04
N ALA A 190 4.84 -32.37 -1.61
CA ALA A 190 4.56 -31.26 -2.51
C ALA A 190 5.85 -30.83 -3.22
N ALA A 191 5.84 -30.81 -4.55
CA ALA A 191 7.01 -30.40 -5.31
C ALA A 191 7.31 -28.91 -5.04
N ALA A 192 8.59 -28.60 -4.89
CA ALA A 192 9.03 -27.24 -4.58
C ALA A 192 8.64 -26.27 -5.68
N ILE A 193 7.99 -25.16 -5.32
CA ILE A 193 7.61 -24.11 -6.25
C ILE A 193 8.87 -23.50 -6.87
N GLN A 194 8.98 -23.58 -8.19
CA GLN A 194 10.09 -23.00 -8.94
C GLN A 194 9.71 -21.61 -9.47
N PRO A 195 10.68 -20.68 -9.55
CA PRO A 195 10.51 -19.40 -10.24
C PRO A 195 10.03 -19.59 -11.67
N HIS A 196 9.06 -18.78 -12.09
CA HIS A 196 8.60 -18.77 -13.48
C HIS A 196 9.62 -18.07 -14.38
N LYS A 197 9.65 -18.40 -15.68
CA LYS A 197 10.56 -17.77 -16.66
C LYS A 197 10.43 -16.24 -16.75
N ASP A 198 9.26 -15.71 -16.40
CA ASP A 198 8.96 -14.27 -16.42
C ASP A 198 9.29 -13.57 -15.09
N ALA A 199 9.68 -14.32 -14.06
CA ALA A 199 10.02 -13.77 -12.75
C ALA A 199 11.15 -12.73 -12.81
N PRO A 200 12.24 -12.92 -13.56
CA PRO A 200 13.28 -11.92 -13.66
C PRO A 200 12.78 -10.59 -14.24
N ALA A 201 11.85 -10.64 -15.19
CA ALA A 201 11.30 -9.44 -15.81
C ALA A 201 10.42 -8.63 -14.83
N LEU A 202 9.58 -9.30 -14.04
CA LEU A 202 8.82 -8.62 -12.98
C LEU A 202 9.73 -8.07 -11.88
N PHE A 203 10.78 -8.81 -11.51
CA PHE A 203 11.77 -8.34 -10.54
C PHE A 203 12.45 -7.04 -11.02
N ASP A 204 12.97 -7.04 -12.25
CA ASP A 204 13.64 -5.90 -12.87
C ASP A 204 12.68 -4.69 -12.95
N PHE A 205 11.42 -4.93 -13.30
CA PHE A 205 10.39 -3.88 -13.32
C PHE A 205 10.16 -3.25 -11.94
N VAL A 206 9.99 -4.06 -10.89
CA VAL A 206 9.78 -3.54 -9.53
C VAL A 206 11.02 -2.79 -9.04
N GLN A 207 12.24 -3.27 -9.34
CA GLN A 207 13.46 -2.54 -8.99
C GLN A 207 13.53 -1.16 -9.69
N ALA A 208 13.16 -1.08 -10.97
CA ALA A 208 13.10 0.20 -11.68
C ALA A 208 12.06 1.16 -11.06
N VAL A 209 10.91 0.63 -10.67
CA VAL A 209 9.87 1.40 -9.95
C VAL A 209 10.36 1.89 -8.60
N GLU A 210 11.02 1.05 -7.80
CA GLU A 210 11.55 1.43 -6.49
C GLU A 210 12.67 2.47 -6.58
N ALA A 211 13.47 2.44 -7.65
CA ALA A 211 14.56 3.39 -7.88
C ALA A 211 14.06 4.79 -8.29
N ASP A 212 12.84 4.88 -8.83
CA ASP A 212 12.23 6.14 -9.20
C ASP A 212 11.54 6.81 -8.00
N SER A 213 12.29 7.68 -7.31
CA SER A 213 11.78 8.40 -6.13
C SER A 213 10.58 9.30 -6.43
N THR A 214 10.35 9.65 -7.69
CA THR A 214 9.23 10.51 -8.12
C THR A 214 7.95 9.73 -8.39
N LEU A 215 8.01 8.40 -8.39
CA LEU A 215 6.85 7.55 -8.59
C LEU A 215 6.08 7.37 -7.27
N VAL A 216 4.79 7.60 -7.32
CA VAL A 216 3.85 7.47 -6.19
C VAL A 216 2.55 6.85 -6.69
N GLY A 217 1.78 6.26 -5.79
CA GLY A 217 0.49 5.63 -6.08
C GLY A 217 0.58 4.16 -6.45
N TYR A 218 1.70 3.48 -6.15
CA TYR A 218 1.89 2.05 -6.44
C TYR A 218 1.95 1.23 -5.15
N SER A 219 1.62 -0.05 -5.27
CA SER A 219 1.99 -1.06 -4.29
C SER A 219 2.47 -2.32 -4.96
N PHE A 220 3.35 -3.06 -4.29
CA PHE A 220 3.74 -4.39 -4.71
C PHE A 220 3.74 -5.36 -3.54
N ASN A 221 3.59 -6.64 -3.87
CA ASN A 221 3.84 -7.75 -2.98
C ASN A 221 4.60 -8.84 -3.75
N LEU A 222 5.79 -9.19 -3.29
CA LEU A 222 6.70 -10.14 -3.90
C LEU A 222 7.03 -11.25 -2.90
N ILE A 223 7.01 -12.49 -3.36
CA ILE A 223 7.36 -13.68 -2.58
C ILE A 223 8.52 -14.39 -3.28
N PHE A 224 9.57 -14.64 -2.51
CA PHE A 224 10.78 -15.32 -2.92
C PHE A 224 10.88 -16.68 -2.23
N ASN A 225 11.49 -17.66 -2.89
CA ASN A 225 11.78 -18.99 -2.34
C ASN A 225 13.09 -19.08 -1.56
N THR A 226 13.63 -17.92 -1.17
CA THR A 226 14.83 -17.77 -0.33
C THR A 226 14.62 -16.60 0.63
N GLU A 227 15.41 -16.53 1.70
CA GLU A 227 15.38 -15.42 2.67
C GLU A 227 15.95 -14.09 2.11
N THR A 228 16.58 -14.16 0.94
CA THR A 228 17.13 -13.02 0.20
C THR A 228 16.28 -12.70 -1.03
N ALA A 229 16.05 -11.42 -1.28
CA ALA A 229 15.40 -10.97 -2.50
C ALA A 229 16.42 -10.99 -3.64
N ALA A 230 16.35 -12.02 -4.48
CA ALA A 230 17.19 -12.13 -5.67
C ALA A 230 16.32 -12.27 -6.91
N ARG A 231 16.89 -11.81 -8.04
CA ARG A 231 16.22 -11.75 -9.33
C ARG A 231 15.61 -13.09 -9.77
N ASP A 232 16.34 -14.17 -9.52
CA ASP A 232 15.97 -15.52 -9.96
C ASP A 232 15.29 -16.34 -8.85
N THR A 233 14.95 -15.74 -7.70
CA THR A 233 14.27 -16.43 -6.58
C THR A 233 12.82 -16.00 -6.40
N LEU A 234 12.34 -15.05 -7.22
CA LEU A 234 10.95 -14.61 -7.20
C LEU A 234 10.03 -15.71 -7.72
N ILE A 235 9.04 -16.12 -6.92
CA ILE A 235 8.10 -17.19 -7.27
C ILE A 235 6.67 -16.67 -7.52
N LEU A 236 6.28 -15.62 -6.82
CA LEU A 236 4.94 -15.03 -6.91
C LEU A 236 5.06 -13.54 -6.66
N GLY A 237 4.23 -12.75 -7.32
CA GLY A 237 4.02 -11.41 -6.86
C GLY A 237 3.28 -10.56 -7.86
N GLY A 238 3.22 -9.27 -7.54
CA GLY A 238 2.70 -8.31 -8.48
C GLY A 238 2.86 -6.89 -8.00
N LEU A 239 2.60 -5.99 -8.93
CA LEU A 239 2.55 -4.55 -8.73
C LEU A 239 1.20 -4.05 -9.22
N GLU A 240 0.60 -3.12 -8.49
CA GLU A 240 -0.64 -2.45 -8.88
C GLU A 240 -0.57 -0.93 -8.78
N PHE A 241 -1.38 -0.28 -9.62
CA PHE A 241 -1.56 1.17 -9.66
C PHE A 241 -2.98 1.53 -10.17
N PRO A 242 -3.68 2.52 -9.58
CA PRO A 242 -3.36 3.17 -8.33
C PRO A 242 -3.54 2.17 -7.17
N THR A 243 -2.72 2.32 -6.14
CA THR A 243 -2.78 1.47 -4.95
C THR A 243 -4.05 1.75 -4.13
N GLN A 244 -4.63 0.70 -3.57
CA GLN A 244 -5.68 0.83 -2.56
C GLN A 244 -5.05 0.84 -1.17
N VAL A 245 -5.34 1.88 -0.39
CA VAL A 245 -4.86 1.97 0.99
C VAL A 245 -5.88 1.32 1.92
N ARG A 246 -5.52 0.15 2.45
CA ARG A 246 -6.35 -0.65 3.35
C ARG A 246 -5.51 -1.16 4.51
N PHE A 247 -5.98 -0.93 5.72
CA PHE A 247 -5.34 -1.39 6.95
C PHE A 247 -6.27 -2.32 7.70
N THR A 248 -5.77 -3.51 8.06
CA THR A 248 -6.43 -4.36 9.04
C THR A 248 -6.00 -3.90 10.43
N VAL A 249 -6.97 -3.64 11.30
CA VAL A 249 -6.76 -3.16 12.68
C VAL A 249 -7.49 -4.05 13.67
N ALA A 250 -7.08 -4.00 14.93
CA ALA A 250 -7.57 -4.90 15.97
C ALA A 250 -9.08 -4.80 16.25
N SER A 251 -9.69 -3.63 16.02
CA SER A 251 -11.12 -3.40 16.27
C SER A 251 -11.65 -2.20 15.47
N GLU A 252 -12.97 -2.03 15.45
CA GLU A 252 -13.61 -0.83 14.88
C GLU A 252 -13.18 0.46 15.59
N ASP A 253 -12.99 0.43 16.91
CA ASP A 253 -12.54 1.60 17.66
C ASP A 253 -11.12 2.00 17.25
N ARG A 254 -10.21 1.02 17.11
CA ARG A 254 -8.87 1.26 16.57
C ARG A 254 -8.91 1.76 15.12
N ALA A 255 -9.86 1.30 14.32
CA ALA A 255 -10.06 1.82 12.97
C ALA A 255 -10.44 3.30 12.99
N ARG A 256 -11.32 3.72 13.91
CA ARG A 256 -11.73 5.12 14.08
C ARG A 256 -10.59 5.99 14.58
N GLU A 257 -9.78 5.50 15.52
CA GLU A 257 -8.59 6.22 16.02
C GLU A 257 -7.56 6.42 14.91
N THR A 258 -7.21 5.35 14.20
CA THR A 258 -6.26 5.39 13.06
C THR A 258 -6.77 6.32 11.97
N ALA A 259 -8.07 6.26 11.65
CA ALA A 259 -8.69 7.18 10.70
C ALA A 259 -8.56 8.64 11.14
N LYS A 260 -8.92 8.97 12.39
CA LYS A 260 -8.80 10.34 12.91
C LYS A 260 -7.36 10.86 12.83
N ALA A 261 -6.39 10.02 13.19
CA ALA A 261 -4.98 10.37 13.13
C ALA A 261 -4.51 10.64 11.68
N LEU A 262 -4.82 9.74 10.76
CA LEU A 262 -4.48 9.90 9.33
C LEU A 262 -5.15 11.11 8.68
N LEU A 263 -6.44 11.33 8.95
CA LEU A 263 -7.17 12.49 8.41
C LEU A 263 -6.63 13.79 9.01
N GLY A 264 -6.33 13.82 10.32
CA GLY A 264 -5.69 14.95 10.98
C GLY A 264 -4.32 15.28 10.38
N TYR A 265 -3.49 14.27 10.14
CA TYR A 265 -2.21 14.43 9.44
C TYR A 265 -2.40 14.97 8.02
N SER A 266 -3.34 14.40 7.24
CA SER A 266 -3.59 14.83 5.87
C SER A 266 -4.08 16.28 5.81
N HIS A 267 -4.98 16.70 6.70
CA HIS A 267 -5.43 18.10 6.77
C HIS A 267 -4.30 19.09 7.12
N ALA A 268 -3.36 18.67 7.96
CA ALA A 268 -2.23 19.50 8.34
C ALA A 268 -1.19 19.63 7.21
N ASN A 269 -0.97 18.58 6.42
CA ASN A 269 0.22 18.47 5.55
C ASN A 269 -0.06 18.34 4.03
N CYS A 270 -1.28 18.03 3.59
CA CYS A 270 -1.62 17.72 2.20
C CYS A 270 -2.39 18.82 1.46
N ARG A 271 -1.93 20.07 1.54
CA ARG A 271 -2.62 21.24 0.93
C ARG A 271 -2.33 21.39 -0.56
#